data_AF-A0A1I6BX48-F1
#
_entry.id   AF-A0A1I6BX48-F1
#
_cell.length_a   1.000
_cell.length_b   1.000
_cell.length_c   1.000
_cell.angle_alpha   90.00
_cell.angle_beta   90.00
_cell.angle_gamma   90.00
#
_symmetry.space_group_name_H-M   'P 1'
#
loop_
_entity.id
_entity.type
_entity.pdbx_description
1 polymer ?
#
loop_
_entity_poly.entity_id
_entity_poly.type
_entity_poly.pdbx_seq_one_letter_code
_entity_poly.pdbx_strand_id
1 'polypeptide(L)'
;GETAFTQGYRNHFQATPWDTPHRPALRHPKPRVLGQQTAVVTGPAGEEIHCDAQGRIKVQFHWDREGQADAHTSCWLRVASSWAGNHWGSVTIPRIGMEVLVSFLEGDPDQPLVSGCLYNSAHPVPCELPEHKTRSLFKSLSSPGGNGFNELCIEDRAGEEQIFIHAQRDWDQNIQHDQRIRVGNERHERIEANRYTENLAEEHHRTHADRRTEIKADDHMTVGGTRHTQLDQGVFIEAGREIHYHAGDKVVIDAGMELTASGGGSFLKLDPSGATLSGPVIRINAGGAAGRGSGLGILTPSVPTMAAMDRSGALLSMLTHEKYDEQCRFMTCHGKPVPDLTAALLIPGQSAPLKFRTDNDGFSSRIITEQAETLEVHLLWDELEIPDGADDYLKSRNHD
;
A
#
# COMPACT_ATOMS: atom_id res chain seq x y z
N GLY A 1 3.76 76.12 68.70
CA GLY A 1 2.63 75.19 68.70
C GLY A 1 3.15 73.83 68.30
N GLU A 2 3.40 72.98 69.29
CA GLU A 2 3.83 71.60 69.11
C GLU A 2 2.66 70.78 68.55
N THR A 3 2.82 70.21 67.36
CA THR A 3 1.92 69.15 66.87
C THR A 3 2.52 67.81 67.24
N ALA A 4 1.91 67.17 68.23
CA ALA A 4 2.23 65.85 68.74
C ALA A 4 2.19 64.79 67.62
N PHE A 5 3.32 64.12 67.39
CA PHE A 5 3.39 62.92 66.57
C PHE A 5 2.76 61.75 67.35
N THR A 6 1.58 61.29 66.93
CA THR A 6 0.97 60.06 67.46
C THR A 6 1.38 58.87 66.60
N GLN A 7 2.20 57.98 67.16
CA GLN A 7 2.48 56.67 66.59
C GLN A 7 1.22 55.82 66.67
N GLY A 8 0.58 55.58 65.52
CA GLY A 8 -0.61 54.76 65.41
C GLY A 8 -0.60 53.96 64.12
N TYR A 9 -1.18 52.76 64.15
CA TYR A 9 -1.35 51.92 62.97
C TYR A 9 -2.29 52.63 61.98
N ARG A 10 -1.81 52.81 60.74
CA ARG A 10 -2.63 53.28 59.61
C ARG A 10 -2.63 52.20 58.55
N ASN A 11 -3.80 51.85 58.05
CA ASN A 11 -3.97 50.93 56.93
C ASN A 11 -4.80 51.63 55.84
N HIS A 12 -4.40 51.38 54.60
CA HIS A 12 -5.18 51.65 53.41
C HIS A 12 -5.40 50.34 52.67
N PHE A 13 -6.66 49.95 52.46
CA PHE A 13 -7.00 48.73 51.74
C PHE A 13 -7.92 49.04 50.55
N GLN A 14 -7.81 48.21 49.52
CA GLN A 14 -8.73 48.17 48.39
C GLN A 14 -9.65 46.97 48.58
N ALA A 15 -10.96 47.19 48.53
CA ALA A 15 -11.96 46.14 48.64
C ALA A 15 -12.76 46.04 47.35
N THR A 16 -13.24 44.84 47.04
CA THR A 16 -14.23 44.57 46.00
C THR A 16 -15.53 44.10 46.70
N PRO A 17 -16.73 44.45 46.20
CA PRO A 17 -17.99 43.95 46.77
C PRO A 17 -18.00 42.43 46.90
N TRP A 18 -18.60 41.91 47.97
CA TRP A 18 -18.58 40.49 48.31
C TRP A 18 -19.18 39.59 47.23
N ASP A 19 -20.21 40.08 46.56
CA ASP A 19 -20.94 39.42 45.48
C ASP A 19 -20.26 39.53 44.11
N THR A 20 -19.16 40.29 44.00
CA THR A 20 -18.42 40.48 42.76
C THR A 20 -17.22 39.53 42.70
N PRO A 21 -17.17 38.58 41.76
CA PRO A 21 -16.02 37.69 41.61
C PRO A 21 -14.75 38.49 41.25
N HIS A 22 -13.75 38.45 42.13
CA HIS A 22 -12.45 39.07 41.83
C HIS A 22 -11.69 38.28 40.75
N ARG A 23 -11.00 39.00 39.85
CA ARG A 23 -10.07 38.45 38.86
C ARG A 23 -8.76 39.23 38.94
N PRO A 24 -7.60 38.56 39.04
CA PRO A 24 -6.31 39.22 39.03
C PRO A 24 -6.11 40.07 37.77
N ALA A 25 -5.49 41.24 37.90
CA ALA A 25 -5.12 42.05 36.75
C ALA A 25 -4.02 41.38 35.92
N LEU A 26 -4.12 41.45 34.59
CA LEU A 26 -3.11 40.95 33.64
C LEU A 26 -1.86 41.86 33.62
N ARG A 27 -1.06 41.82 34.69
CA ARG A 27 0.16 42.63 34.84
C ARG A 27 1.39 42.01 34.19
N HIS A 28 1.36 40.71 33.94
CA HIS A 28 2.49 39.94 33.43
C HIS A 28 2.15 39.43 32.03
N PRO A 29 2.65 40.08 30.96
CA PRO A 29 2.41 39.59 29.60
C PRO A 29 3.08 38.22 29.42
N LYS A 30 2.44 37.34 28.64
CA LYS A 30 3.01 36.04 28.30
C LYS A 30 4.32 36.24 27.50
N PRO A 31 5.39 35.48 27.80
CA PRO A 31 6.59 35.48 26.96
C PRO A 31 6.26 35.12 25.51
N ARG A 32 7.01 35.70 24.56
CA ARG A 32 6.83 35.44 23.12
C ARG A 32 8.15 35.05 22.48
N VAL A 33 8.10 34.07 21.57
CA VAL A 33 9.22 33.74 20.68
C VAL A 33 9.02 34.50 19.38
N LEU A 34 9.95 35.41 19.07
CA LEU A 34 9.83 36.32 17.92
C LEU A 34 10.26 35.71 16.58
N GLY A 35 10.70 34.46 16.57
CA GLY A 35 11.18 33.78 15.39
C GLY A 35 11.15 32.27 15.52
N GLN A 36 11.70 31.60 14.53
CA GLN A 36 11.86 30.15 14.54
C GLN A 36 13.15 29.78 15.27
N GLN A 37 13.15 28.61 15.88
CA GLN A 37 14.32 28.02 16.54
C GLN A 37 14.53 26.61 16.02
N THR A 38 15.74 26.08 16.13
CA THR A 38 15.97 24.66 15.84
C THR A 38 15.85 23.82 17.10
N ALA A 39 15.51 22.56 16.93
CA ALA A 39 15.41 21.55 17.97
C ALA A 39 15.82 20.18 17.41
N VAL A 40 16.14 19.23 18.29
CA VAL A 40 16.53 17.87 17.88
C VAL A 40 15.39 16.91 18.17
N VAL A 41 15.04 16.05 17.21
CA VAL A 41 13.97 15.05 17.39
C VAL A 41 14.38 14.00 18.43
N THR A 42 13.48 13.68 19.37
CA THR A 42 13.71 12.73 20.46
C THR A 42 12.72 11.57 20.43
N GLY A 43 13.03 10.51 21.17
CA GLY A 43 12.17 9.35 21.35
C GLY A 43 12.73 8.33 22.34
N PRO A 44 12.07 7.17 22.50
CA PRO A 44 12.53 6.10 23.37
C PRO A 44 13.91 5.56 22.96
N ALA A 45 14.66 5.04 23.93
CA ALA A 45 15.93 4.38 23.66
C ALA A 45 15.73 3.15 22.76
N GLY A 46 16.56 3.03 21.72
CA GLY A 46 16.54 1.92 20.77
C GLY A 46 15.58 2.10 19.58
N GLU A 47 14.77 3.16 19.56
CA GLU A 47 13.93 3.52 18.42
C GLU A 47 14.68 4.46 17.46
N GLU A 48 14.38 4.36 16.17
CA GLU A 48 14.84 5.32 15.15
C GLU A 48 13.75 6.33 14.78
N ILE A 49 12.48 5.96 14.95
CA ILE A 49 11.31 6.75 14.55
C ILE A 49 10.32 6.77 15.71
N HIS A 50 9.94 7.96 16.17
CA HIS A 50 8.95 8.13 17.23
C HIS A 50 7.89 9.14 16.83
N CYS A 51 6.74 8.64 16.40
CA CYS A 51 5.58 9.45 16.06
C CYS A 51 4.28 8.84 16.59
N ASP A 52 3.23 9.66 16.66
CA ASP A 52 1.88 9.20 17.01
C ASP A 52 0.98 9.05 15.76
N ALA A 53 -0.30 8.71 15.98
CA ALA A 53 -1.28 8.49 14.91
C ALA A 53 -1.52 9.72 14.00
N GLN A 54 -1.09 10.92 14.42
CA GLN A 54 -1.20 12.15 13.64
C GLN A 54 0.12 12.54 12.95
N GLY A 55 1.15 11.69 13.05
CA GLY A 55 2.49 11.99 12.53
C GLY A 55 3.21 13.08 13.31
N ARG A 56 2.80 13.35 14.55
CA ARG A 56 3.49 14.31 15.44
C ARG A 56 4.76 13.70 15.98
N ILE A 57 5.74 14.53 16.31
CA ILE A 57 7.03 14.11 16.89
C ILE A 57 7.30 14.81 18.22
N LYS A 58 8.33 14.38 18.93
CA LYS A 58 8.87 15.05 20.12
C LYS A 58 10.25 15.61 19.85
N VAL A 59 10.61 16.69 20.53
CA VAL A 59 11.87 17.40 20.29
C VAL A 59 12.50 17.91 21.59
N GLN A 60 13.82 17.96 21.64
CA GLN A 60 14.61 18.66 22.66
C GLN A 60 14.98 20.04 22.13
N PHE A 61 14.54 21.09 22.83
CA PHE A 61 15.00 22.45 22.56
C PHE A 61 16.38 22.69 23.18
N HIS A 62 17.22 23.50 22.53
CA HIS A 62 18.59 23.78 22.99
C HIS A 62 18.68 24.52 24.33
N TRP A 63 17.62 25.23 24.71
CA TRP A 63 17.54 25.95 25.99
C TRP A 63 16.97 25.08 27.13
N ASP A 64 16.39 23.93 26.81
CA ASP A 64 15.90 23.00 27.82
C ASP A 64 17.07 22.16 28.36
N ARG A 65 17.36 22.38 29.64
CA ARG A 65 18.45 21.73 30.39
C ARG A 65 17.95 20.58 31.27
N GLU A 66 16.64 20.43 31.41
CA GLU A 66 15.99 19.42 32.26
C GLU A 66 15.56 18.20 31.44
N GLY A 67 15.25 18.39 30.15
CA GLY A 67 14.96 17.31 29.23
C GLY A 67 16.10 16.31 29.09
N GLN A 68 15.76 15.03 28.98
CA GLN A 68 16.70 13.90 28.93
C GLN A 68 16.89 13.37 27.50
N ALA A 69 16.48 14.15 26.50
CA ALA A 69 16.44 13.74 25.09
C ALA A 69 15.69 12.41 24.85
N ASP A 70 14.59 12.18 25.57
CA ASP A 70 13.83 10.94 25.57
C ASP A 70 12.36 11.16 25.10
N ALA A 71 11.53 10.13 25.29
CA ALA A 71 10.11 10.16 24.95
C ALA A 71 9.26 11.11 25.82
N HIS A 72 9.81 11.70 26.89
CA HIS A 72 9.10 12.58 27.82
C HIS A 72 9.58 14.03 27.75
N THR A 73 10.64 14.33 26.99
CA THR A 73 11.21 15.67 26.82
C THR A 73 10.18 16.75 26.47
N SER A 74 9.25 16.49 25.53
CA SER A 74 8.29 17.49 25.07
C SER A 74 6.87 16.94 24.92
N CYS A 75 5.93 17.87 24.69
CA CYS A 75 4.64 17.55 24.11
C CYS A 75 4.78 17.05 22.66
N TRP A 76 3.69 16.61 22.05
CA TRP A 76 3.64 16.23 20.65
C TRP A 76 3.54 17.46 19.76
N LEU A 77 4.53 17.66 18.88
CA LEU A 77 4.57 18.74 17.90
C LEU A 77 4.05 18.23 16.55
N ARG A 78 3.12 18.97 15.96
CA ARG A 78 2.70 18.74 14.57
C ARG A 78 3.85 19.07 13.60
N VAL A 79 3.94 18.30 12.53
CA VAL A 79 4.93 18.47 11.45
C VAL A 79 4.22 19.00 10.22
N ALA A 80 4.71 20.12 9.69
CA ALA A 80 4.23 20.66 8.42
C ALA A 80 4.57 19.69 7.28
N SER A 81 3.55 19.32 6.50
CA SER A 81 3.73 18.60 5.24
C SER A 81 3.68 19.57 4.06
N SER A 82 4.37 19.23 2.97
CA SER A 82 4.31 19.96 1.71
C SER A 82 2.94 19.86 1.02
N TRP A 83 2.17 18.80 1.31
CA TRP A 83 0.84 18.59 0.74
C TRP A 83 0.01 17.71 1.67
N ALA A 84 -1.04 18.26 2.30
CA ALA A 84 -1.87 17.53 3.26
C ALA A 84 -3.36 17.70 2.95
N GLY A 85 -4.03 16.60 2.63
CA GLY A 85 -5.47 16.52 2.43
C GLY A 85 -6.11 15.45 3.31
N ASN A 86 -7.42 15.26 3.17
CA ASN A 86 -8.16 14.25 3.92
C ASN A 86 -7.82 12.83 3.43
N HIS A 87 -6.86 12.16 4.07
CA HIS A 87 -6.34 10.83 3.70
C HIS A 87 -5.55 10.77 2.37
N TRP A 88 -4.96 11.89 1.94
CA TRP A 88 -4.06 11.95 0.78
C TRP A 88 -3.03 13.08 0.94
N GLY A 89 -1.87 12.97 0.31
CA GLY A 89 -0.80 13.97 0.40
C GLY A 89 0.59 13.36 0.57
N SER A 90 1.54 14.17 1.01
CA SER A 90 2.91 13.77 1.35
C SER A 90 3.05 13.58 2.85
N VAL A 91 3.78 12.55 3.27
CA VAL A 91 4.14 12.33 4.68
C VAL A 91 5.61 11.93 4.74
N THR A 92 6.43 12.75 5.39
CA THR A 92 7.84 12.43 5.68
C THR A 92 8.07 12.71 7.16
N ILE A 93 8.18 11.65 7.96
CA ILE A 93 8.31 11.77 9.42
C ILE A 93 9.78 12.03 9.78
N PRO A 94 10.10 13.15 10.46
CA PRO A 94 11.43 13.37 11.00
C PRO A 94 11.80 12.27 12.01
N ARG A 95 13.00 11.71 11.86
CA ARG A 95 13.52 10.62 12.68
C ARG A 95 14.30 11.14 13.87
N ILE A 96 14.44 10.30 14.90
CA ILE A 96 15.20 10.63 16.11
C ILE A 96 16.62 11.06 15.72
N GLY A 97 17.09 12.16 16.32
CA GLY A 97 18.40 12.77 16.04
C GLY A 97 18.39 13.82 14.93
N MET A 98 17.39 13.86 14.05
CA MET A 98 17.30 14.90 13.02
C MET A 98 17.12 16.29 13.64
N GLU A 99 17.70 17.32 12.99
CA GLU A 99 17.46 18.72 13.36
C GLU A 99 16.22 19.25 12.62
N VAL A 100 15.30 19.84 13.38
CA VAL A 100 14.05 20.41 12.86
C VAL A 100 13.96 21.89 13.17
N LEU A 101 13.29 22.62 12.29
CA LEU A 101 12.93 24.02 12.49
C LEU A 101 11.55 24.09 13.13
N VAL A 102 11.45 24.79 14.26
CA VAL A 102 10.23 24.93 15.06
C VAL A 102 9.74 26.38 15.02
N SER A 103 8.48 26.54 14.64
CA SER A 103 7.71 27.78 14.69
C SER A 103 6.78 27.77 15.89
N PHE A 104 6.41 28.95 16.36
CA PHE A 104 5.51 29.13 17.50
C PHE A 104 4.27 29.90 17.04
N LEU A 105 3.08 29.29 17.11
CA LEU A 105 1.85 29.93 16.64
C LEU A 105 1.56 31.19 17.47
N GLU A 106 1.32 32.32 16.80
CA GLU A 106 1.19 33.66 17.43
C GLU A 106 2.41 34.11 18.27
N GLY A 107 3.54 33.41 18.11
CA GLY A 107 4.74 33.56 18.95
C GLY A 107 4.60 32.96 20.34
N ASP A 108 3.61 32.10 20.59
CA ASP A 108 3.38 31.44 21.88
C ASP A 108 4.33 30.25 22.08
N PRO A 109 5.25 30.28 23.07
CA PRO A 109 6.14 29.15 23.38
C PRO A 109 5.42 27.82 23.63
N ASP A 110 4.16 27.87 24.08
CA ASP A 110 3.36 26.68 24.39
C ASP A 110 2.66 26.10 23.15
N GLN A 111 2.80 26.73 21.98
CA GLN A 111 2.19 26.28 20.72
C GLN A 111 3.24 26.02 19.61
N PRO A 112 4.18 25.09 19.84
CA PRO A 112 5.20 24.75 18.85
C PRO A 112 4.64 23.92 17.67
N LEU A 113 5.19 24.18 16.49
CA LEU A 113 4.89 23.51 15.23
C LEU A 113 6.21 23.33 14.45
N VAL A 114 6.51 22.10 14.02
CA VAL A 114 7.67 21.85 13.16
C VAL A 114 7.35 22.33 11.74
N SER A 115 8.17 23.24 11.20
CA SER A 115 8.01 23.84 9.88
C SER A 115 8.98 23.31 8.83
N GLY A 116 10.01 22.56 9.22
CA GLY A 116 10.97 21.96 8.28
C GLY A 116 12.06 21.14 8.97
N CYS A 117 12.92 20.50 8.17
CA CYS A 117 14.12 19.79 8.62
C CYS A 117 15.37 20.47 8.04
N LEU A 118 16.48 20.40 8.77
CA LEU A 118 17.75 21.00 8.38
C LEU A 118 18.85 19.94 8.39
N TYR A 119 19.74 20.02 7.39
CA TYR A 119 21.02 19.29 7.42
C TYR A 119 22.03 20.07 8.24
N ASN A 120 22.97 19.36 8.87
CA ASN A 120 24.05 19.94 9.66
C ASN A 120 25.33 19.08 9.54
N SER A 121 26.37 19.39 10.31
CA SER A 121 27.64 18.65 10.23
C SER A 121 27.54 17.19 10.70
N ALA A 122 26.59 16.87 11.59
CA ALA A 122 26.35 15.49 12.04
C ALA A 122 25.43 14.73 11.08
N HIS A 123 24.54 15.44 10.38
CA HIS A 123 23.63 14.91 9.36
C HIS A 123 23.89 15.66 8.05
N PRO A 124 24.94 15.27 7.30
CA PRO A 124 25.25 15.92 6.03
C PRO A 124 24.18 15.64 4.97
N VAL A 125 24.16 16.48 3.94
CA VAL A 125 23.31 16.28 2.77
C VAL A 125 23.62 14.94 2.08
N PRO A 126 22.63 14.30 1.40
CA PRO A 126 22.82 12.97 0.81
C PRO A 126 23.71 12.93 -0.44
N CYS A 127 24.04 14.10 -1.00
CA CYS A 127 24.95 14.26 -2.13
C CYS A 127 26.14 15.15 -1.74
N GLU A 128 27.32 14.86 -2.28
CA GLU A 128 28.51 15.67 -2.05
C GLU A 128 28.36 17.05 -2.70
N LEU A 129 28.30 18.09 -1.87
CA LEU A 129 28.20 19.49 -2.31
C LEU A 129 29.53 20.23 -2.08
N PRO A 130 29.92 21.14 -2.99
CA PRO A 130 29.17 21.67 -4.13
C PRO A 130 29.33 20.88 -5.45
N GLU A 131 30.02 19.74 -5.44
CA GLU A 131 30.34 18.98 -6.65
C GLU A 131 29.08 18.53 -7.42
N HIS A 132 28.07 18.02 -6.71
CA HIS A 132 26.82 17.53 -7.29
C HIS A 132 25.65 18.52 -7.15
N LYS A 133 25.92 19.83 -7.27
CA LYS A 133 24.93 20.91 -7.13
C LYS A 133 23.78 20.90 -8.16
N THR A 134 23.90 20.11 -9.23
CA THR A 134 22.89 19.93 -10.28
C THR A 134 21.98 18.72 -10.05
N ARG A 135 22.14 18.01 -8.92
CA ARG A 135 21.28 16.88 -8.56
C ARG A 135 20.14 17.31 -7.65
N SER A 136 18.94 16.90 -8.03
CA SER A 136 17.73 16.96 -7.21
C SER A 136 17.33 15.55 -6.82
N LEU A 137 17.25 15.24 -5.52
CA LEU A 137 16.99 13.87 -5.07
C LEU A 137 16.01 13.78 -3.90
N PHE A 138 15.34 12.63 -3.83
CA PHE A 138 14.58 12.15 -2.67
C PHE A 138 15.12 10.77 -2.31
N LYS A 139 15.87 10.70 -1.21
CA LYS A 139 16.55 9.48 -0.74
C LYS A 139 16.06 9.13 0.65
N SER A 140 15.62 7.88 0.81
CA SER A 140 15.19 7.32 2.10
C SER A 140 16.30 6.48 2.75
N LEU A 141 16.04 5.96 3.94
CA LEU A 141 16.93 5.04 4.64
C LEU A 141 16.09 3.92 5.25
N SER A 142 16.44 2.67 4.98
CA SER A 142 15.78 1.50 5.57
C SER A 142 15.85 1.57 7.10
N SER A 143 14.76 1.21 7.76
CA SER A 143 14.63 1.21 9.21
C SER A 143 13.96 -0.08 9.68
N PRO A 144 14.36 -0.67 10.82
CA PRO A 144 15.51 -0.27 11.65
C PRO A 144 16.86 -0.72 11.05
N GLY A 145 17.96 -0.10 11.47
CA GLY A 145 19.33 -0.57 11.27
C GLY A 145 20.04 -0.10 10.00
N GLY A 146 19.41 0.68 9.12
CA GLY A 146 20.11 1.46 8.10
C GLY A 146 20.78 0.69 6.96
N ASN A 147 20.33 -0.52 6.60
CA ASN A 147 21.01 -1.40 5.61
C ASN A 147 20.53 -1.26 4.16
N GLY A 148 20.03 -0.08 3.78
CA GLY A 148 19.53 0.15 2.42
C GLY A 148 18.83 1.49 2.23
N PHE A 149 18.49 1.82 0.99
CA PHE A 149 17.79 3.06 0.66
C PHE A 149 16.89 2.89 -0.56
N ASN A 150 15.83 3.69 -0.65
CA ASN A 150 15.13 3.94 -1.93
C ASN A 150 15.44 5.36 -2.38
N GLU A 151 15.61 5.57 -3.68
CA GLU A 151 16.04 6.86 -4.22
C GLU A 151 15.39 7.17 -5.57
N LEU A 152 14.94 8.43 -5.69
CA LEU A 152 14.67 9.09 -6.97
C LEU A 152 15.64 10.27 -7.07
N CYS A 153 16.50 10.26 -8.10
CA CYS A 153 17.45 11.33 -8.36
C CYS A 153 17.32 11.82 -9.81
N ILE A 154 17.35 13.14 -9.99
CA ILE A 154 17.34 13.84 -11.27
C ILE A 154 18.64 14.64 -11.37
N GLU A 155 19.45 14.36 -12.37
CA GLU A 155 20.68 15.09 -12.72
C GLU A 155 20.37 16.04 -13.87
N ASP A 156 20.58 17.34 -13.64
CA ASP A 156 20.26 18.43 -14.58
C ASP A 156 21.49 18.97 -15.33
N ARG A 157 22.62 18.27 -15.27
CA ARG A 157 23.84 18.69 -15.97
C ARG A 157 23.68 18.49 -17.47
N ALA A 158 23.82 19.59 -18.22
CA ALA A 158 23.64 19.60 -19.66
C ALA A 158 24.55 18.59 -20.39
N GLY A 159 23.94 17.69 -21.17
CA GLY A 159 24.61 16.62 -21.91
C GLY A 159 24.92 15.36 -21.09
N GLU A 160 24.63 15.38 -19.79
CA GLU A 160 24.79 14.26 -18.84
C GLU A 160 23.50 14.05 -18.02
N GLU A 161 22.35 14.48 -18.55
CA GLU A 161 21.07 14.40 -17.83
C GLU A 161 20.67 12.96 -17.55
N GLN A 162 20.18 12.71 -16.33
CA GLN A 162 19.79 11.36 -15.91
C GLN A 162 18.66 11.39 -14.90
N ILE A 163 17.73 10.44 -15.04
CA ILE A 163 16.82 10.06 -13.95
C ILE A 163 17.26 8.69 -13.44
N PHE A 164 17.58 8.61 -12.15
CA PHE A 164 17.95 7.39 -11.45
C PHE A 164 16.83 7.01 -10.47
N ILE A 165 16.36 5.77 -10.59
CA ILE A 165 15.36 5.18 -9.69
C ILE A 165 16.01 3.93 -9.08
N HIS A 166 16.03 3.87 -7.76
CA HIS A 166 16.52 2.73 -7.01
C HIS A 166 15.48 2.25 -6.00
N ALA A 167 15.13 0.97 -6.09
CA ALA A 167 14.32 0.25 -5.12
C ALA A 167 15.21 -0.75 -4.37
N GLN A 168 15.25 -0.67 -3.04
CA GLN A 168 16.08 -1.54 -2.21
C GLN A 168 15.62 -3.01 -2.25
N ARG A 169 14.32 -3.23 -2.49
CA ARG A 169 13.70 -4.56 -2.45
C ARG A 169 12.78 -4.79 -3.64
N ASP A 170 11.53 -4.39 -3.53
CA ASP A 170 10.51 -4.60 -4.56
C ASP A 170 10.19 -3.27 -5.26
N TRP A 171 9.93 -3.33 -6.56
CA TRP A 171 9.38 -2.22 -7.35
C TRP A 171 8.08 -2.68 -8.00
N ASP A 172 6.96 -2.21 -7.46
CA ASP A 172 5.63 -2.46 -8.02
C ASP A 172 5.18 -1.27 -8.87
N GLN A 173 4.70 -1.54 -10.08
CA GLN A 173 4.16 -0.53 -10.99
C GLN A 173 2.75 -0.94 -11.43
N ASN A 174 1.74 -0.17 -11.03
CA ASN A 174 0.34 -0.42 -11.36
C ASN A 174 -0.23 0.73 -12.21
N ILE A 175 -0.60 0.44 -13.46
CA ILE A 175 -1.17 1.39 -14.41
C ILE A 175 -2.60 0.96 -14.74
N GLN A 176 -3.58 1.79 -14.38
CA GLN A 176 -5.01 1.48 -14.55
C GLN A 176 -5.54 1.69 -15.98
N HIS A 177 -4.77 2.36 -16.84
CA HIS A 177 -5.18 2.66 -18.21
C HIS A 177 -4.01 2.46 -19.18
N ASP A 178 -3.39 3.53 -19.66
CA ASP A 178 -2.33 3.45 -20.67
C ASP A 178 -0.93 3.61 -20.06
N GLN A 179 0.00 2.72 -20.44
CA GLN A 179 1.44 2.96 -20.33
C GLN A 179 2.01 3.23 -21.72
N ARG A 180 2.74 4.34 -21.89
CA ARG A 180 3.44 4.68 -23.13
C ARG A 180 4.92 4.87 -22.85
N ILE A 181 5.77 4.15 -23.58
CA ILE A 181 7.23 4.22 -23.44
C ILE A 181 7.81 4.56 -24.81
N ARG A 182 8.58 5.65 -24.88
CA ARG A 182 9.37 6.03 -26.05
C ARG A 182 10.83 6.21 -25.62
N VAL A 183 11.71 5.40 -26.20
CA VAL A 183 13.16 5.50 -26.00
C VAL A 183 13.77 6.05 -27.28
N GLY A 184 14.50 7.17 -27.18
CA GLY A 184 15.08 7.85 -28.35
C GLY A 184 16.35 7.20 -28.89
N ASN A 185 16.95 6.29 -28.11
CA ASN A 185 18.14 5.53 -28.46
C ASN A 185 17.97 4.07 -28.00
N GLU A 186 18.77 3.60 -27.05
CA GLU A 186 18.80 2.19 -26.63
C GLU A 186 18.02 1.92 -25.33
N ARG A 187 17.39 0.74 -25.25
CA ARG A 187 16.86 0.17 -24.00
C ARG A 187 17.67 -1.07 -23.64
N HIS A 188 18.25 -1.07 -22.46
CA HIS A 188 18.95 -2.22 -21.88
C HIS A 188 18.11 -2.80 -20.73
N GLU A 189 17.93 -4.12 -20.73
CA GLU A 189 17.18 -4.83 -19.70
C GLU A 189 17.95 -6.10 -19.30
N ARG A 190 18.23 -6.24 -18.00
CA ARG A 190 18.88 -7.41 -17.42
C ARG A 190 18.02 -7.93 -16.29
N ILE A 191 17.67 -9.21 -16.37
CA ILE A 191 16.86 -9.92 -15.39
C ILE A 191 17.69 -11.12 -14.94
N GLU A 192 17.99 -11.19 -13.64
CA GLU A 192 18.92 -12.21 -13.12
C GLU A 192 18.27 -13.57 -12.89
N ALA A 193 16.95 -13.58 -12.74
CA ALA A 193 16.14 -14.77 -12.57
C ALA A 193 15.06 -14.81 -13.66
N ASN A 194 13.81 -15.03 -13.27
CA ASN A 194 12.72 -15.29 -14.21
C ASN A 194 12.03 -14.01 -14.68
N ARG A 195 11.66 -13.98 -15.96
CA ARG A 195 10.69 -13.03 -16.53
C ARG A 195 9.41 -13.76 -16.85
N TYR A 196 8.30 -13.30 -16.29
CA TYR A 196 6.97 -13.79 -16.61
C TYR A 196 6.20 -12.71 -17.38
N THR A 197 5.45 -13.10 -18.41
CA THR A 197 4.65 -12.18 -19.22
C THR A 197 3.37 -12.89 -19.63
N GLU A 198 2.23 -12.28 -19.33
CA GLU A 198 0.91 -12.75 -19.74
C GLU A 198 0.19 -11.62 -20.49
N ASN A 199 -0.11 -11.88 -21.75
CA ASN A 199 -0.88 -10.98 -22.59
C ASN A 199 -2.26 -11.62 -22.80
N LEU A 200 -3.31 -10.99 -22.25
CA LEU A 200 -4.66 -11.57 -22.29
C LEU A 200 -5.38 -11.42 -23.65
N ALA A 201 -4.86 -10.53 -24.50
CA ALA A 201 -5.41 -10.25 -25.83
C ALA A 201 -4.31 -10.37 -26.89
N GLU A 202 -3.97 -9.28 -27.57
CA GLU A 202 -3.06 -9.29 -28.70
C GLU A 202 -1.66 -8.78 -28.34
N GLU A 203 -0.65 -9.39 -28.95
CA GLU A 203 0.71 -8.87 -28.99
C GLU A 203 1.11 -8.63 -30.44
N HIS A 204 1.56 -7.40 -30.73
CA HIS A 204 2.13 -7.03 -32.03
C HIS A 204 3.61 -6.74 -31.87
N HIS A 205 4.46 -7.53 -32.54
CA HIS A 205 5.91 -7.36 -32.50
C HIS A 205 6.47 -7.18 -33.91
N ARG A 206 7.05 -6.01 -34.18
CA ARG A 206 7.69 -5.68 -35.47
C ARG A 206 9.15 -5.32 -35.25
N THR A 207 10.03 -6.03 -35.94
CA THR A 207 11.47 -5.75 -36.00
C THR A 207 11.82 -5.37 -37.43
N HIS A 208 12.55 -4.25 -37.61
CA HIS A 208 12.92 -3.76 -38.95
C HIS A 208 14.24 -4.35 -39.48
N ALA A 209 15.17 -4.65 -38.57
CA ALA A 209 16.45 -5.24 -38.88
C ALA A 209 16.52 -6.65 -38.28
N ASP A 210 17.72 -7.12 -37.94
CA ASP A 210 17.94 -8.45 -37.38
C ASP A 210 17.22 -8.64 -36.03
N ARG A 211 16.56 -9.80 -35.88
CA ARG A 211 16.23 -10.39 -34.58
C ARG A 211 17.17 -11.56 -34.34
N ARG A 212 18.03 -11.48 -33.31
CA ARG A 212 18.94 -12.55 -32.90
C ARG A 212 18.50 -13.11 -31.56
N THR A 213 18.36 -14.43 -31.47
CA THR A 213 17.93 -15.14 -30.26
C THR A 213 18.85 -16.33 -30.03
N GLU A 214 19.41 -16.45 -28.82
CA GLU A 214 20.18 -17.62 -28.38
C GLU A 214 19.49 -18.19 -27.15
N ILE A 215 19.13 -19.47 -27.21
CA ILE A 215 18.54 -20.21 -26.10
C ILE A 215 19.49 -21.36 -25.78
N LYS A 216 20.08 -21.32 -24.58
CA LYS A 216 21.09 -22.31 -24.16
C LYS A 216 20.50 -23.60 -23.59
N ALA A 217 19.23 -23.54 -23.20
CA ALA A 217 18.45 -24.68 -22.73
C ALA A 217 17.39 -25.02 -23.78
N ASP A 218 16.23 -25.51 -23.34
CA ASP A 218 15.15 -25.93 -24.24
C ASP A 218 14.26 -24.75 -24.66
N ASP A 219 13.80 -24.78 -25.92
CA ASP A 219 12.78 -23.89 -26.47
C ASP A 219 11.50 -24.69 -26.73
N HIS A 220 10.41 -24.30 -26.06
CA HIS A 220 9.11 -24.96 -26.18
C HIS A 220 8.08 -23.96 -26.71
N MET A 221 7.34 -24.39 -27.73
CA MET A 221 6.23 -23.59 -28.28
C MET A 221 4.99 -24.45 -28.46
N THR A 222 3.88 -23.95 -27.95
CA THR A 222 2.54 -24.47 -28.20
C THR A 222 1.70 -23.41 -28.86
N VAL A 223 1.03 -23.74 -29.97
CA VAL A 223 0.09 -22.87 -30.66
C VAL A 223 -1.25 -23.61 -30.71
N GLY A 224 -2.28 -23.07 -30.05
CA GLY A 224 -3.61 -23.68 -30.03
C GLY A 224 -4.37 -23.56 -31.35
N GLY A 225 -4.03 -22.55 -32.16
CA GLY A 225 -4.56 -22.33 -33.51
C GLY A 225 -3.50 -22.61 -34.58
N THR A 226 -3.31 -21.65 -35.48
CA THR A 226 -2.41 -21.81 -36.64
C THR A 226 -1.10 -21.06 -36.43
N ARG A 227 0.02 -21.69 -36.80
CA ARG A 227 1.30 -20.99 -37.00
C ARG A 227 1.56 -20.81 -38.49
N HIS A 228 1.60 -19.56 -38.95
CA HIS A 228 2.10 -19.21 -40.28
C HIS A 228 3.56 -18.78 -40.20
N THR A 229 4.38 -19.24 -41.13
CA THR A 229 5.79 -18.86 -41.23
C THR A 229 6.12 -18.69 -42.71
N GLN A 230 6.47 -17.47 -43.09
CA GLN A 230 6.88 -17.12 -44.45
C GLN A 230 8.26 -16.50 -44.37
N LEU A 231 9.19 -16.98 -45.21
CA LEU A 231 10.53 -16.45 -45.35
C LEU A 231 10.79 -16.19 -46.83
N ASP A 232 11.56 -15.14 -47.13
CA ASP A 232 11.89 -14.75 -48.50
C ASP A 232 13.04 -15.60 -49.09
N GLN A 233 14.12 -15.79 -48.30
CA GLN A 233 15.34 -16.43 -48.81
C GLN A 233 15.43 -17.91 -48.45
N GLY A 234 15.22 -18.28 -47.20
CA GLY A 234 15.35 -19.68 -46.79
C GLY A 234 15.16 -19.93 -45.31
N VAL A 235 15.00 -21.21 -44.97
CA VAL A 235 15.00 -21.74 -43.62
C VAL A 235 16.08 -22.81 -43.53
N PHE A 236 16.93 -22.71 -42.52
CA PHE A 236 18.03 -23.65 -42.27
C PHE A 236 17.80 -24.29 -40.91
N ILE A 237 17.71 -25.62 -40.87
CA ILE A 237 17.43 -26.38 -39.65
C ILE A 237 18.52 -27.44 -39.53
N GLU A 238 19.29 -27.35 -38.45
CA GLU A 238 20.28 -28.35 -38.07
C GLU A 238 19.93 -28.88 -36.68
N ALA A 239 19.93 -30.20 -36.52
CA ALA A 239 19.68 -30.85 -35.24
C ALA A 239 20.71 -31.96 -35.03
N GLY A 240 21.30 -32.02 -33.83
CA GLY A 240 22.33 -33.02 -33.51
C GLY A 240 21.80 -34.46 -33.38
N ARG A 241 20.48 -34.65 -33.22
CA ARG A 241 19.86 -35.97 -33.00
C ARG A 241 18.76 -36.31 -33.99
N GLU A 242 17.71 -35.48 -34.05
CA GLU A 242 16.52 -35.78 -34.85
C GLU A 242 15.80 -34.49 -35.28
N ILE A 243 15.29 -34.49 -36.51
CA ILE A 243 14.23 -33.58 -36.98
C ILE A 243 13.02 -34.46 -37.30
N HIS A 244 11.89 -34.23 -36.63
CA HIS A 244 10.68 -35.04 -36.79
C HIS A 244 9.47 -34.17 -37.18
N TYR A 245 8.93 -34.41 -38.37
CA TYR A 245 7.68 -33.81 -38.84
C TYR A 245 6.53 -34.82 -38.70
N HIS A 246 5.54 -34.51 -37.87
CA HIS A 246 4.36 -35.34 -37.66
C HIS A 246 3.08 -34.52 -37.88
N ALA A 247 2.16 -35.04 -38.71
CA ALA A 247 0.82 -34.51 -38.88
C ALA A 247 -0.20 -35.65 -38.75
N GLY A 248 -1.32 -35.39 -38.05
CA GLY A 248 -2.36 -36.42 -37.82
C GLY A 248 -3.13 -36.83 -39.07
N ASP A 249 -3.14 -35.99 -40.11
CA ASP A 249 -3.84 -36.25 -41.38
C ASP A 249 -2.87 -36.19 -42.57
N LYS A 250 -2.32 -35.01 -42.86
CA LYS A 250 -1.50 -34.79 -44.07
C LYS A 250 -0.24 -33.98 -43.80
N VAL A 251 0.88 -34.44 -44.38
CA VAL A 251 2.08 -33.63 -44.63
C VAL A 251 2.19 -33.40 -46.13
N VAL A 252 2.37 -32.15 -46.55
CA VAL A 252 2.64 -31.77 -47.95
C VAL A 252 3.97 -31.05 -48.00
N ILE A 253 4.86 -31.48 -48.89
CA ILE A 253 6.13 -30.84 -49.15
C ILE A 253 6.19 -30.58 -50.66
N ASP A 254 5.94 -29.34 -51.04
CA ASP A 254 6.03 -28.89 -52.42
C ASP A 254 7.35 -28.17 -52.64
N ALA A 255 8.05 -28.53 -53.71
CA ALA A 255 9.24 -27.82 -54.17
C ALA A 255 9.06 -27.43 -55.63
N GLY A 256 9.37 -26.18 -55.96
CA GLY A 256 9.16 -25.66 -57.33
C GLY A 256 10.15 -26.26 -58.35
N MET A 257 11.43 -26.37 -57.98
CA MET A 257 12.48 -26.84 -58.88
C MET A 257 13.03 -28.21 -58.48
N GLU A 258 13.25 -28.45 -57.20
CA GLU A 258 13.89 -29.69 -56.76
C GLU A 258 13.49 -30.03 -55.33
N LEU A 259 13.10 -31.28 -55.10
CA LEU A 259 13.01 -31.89 -53.78
C LEU A 259 14.01 -33.04 -53.69
N THR A 260 14.99 -32.93 -52.79
CA THR A 260 16.03 -33.96 -52.60
C THR A 260 16.07 -34.41 -51.14
N ALA A 261 16.10 -35.73 -50.93
CA ALA A 261 16.40 -36.34 -49.64
C ALA A 261 17.59 -37.29 -49.82
N SER A 262 18.64 -37.15 -49.01
CA SER A 262 19.84 -37.98 -49.12
C SER A 262 20.35 -38.44 -47.75
N GLY A 263 21.01 -39.59 -47.72
CA GLY A 263 21.55 -40.18 -46.49
C GLY A 263 22.15 -41.56 -46.72
N GLY A 264 23.19 -41.92 -45.96
CA GLY A 264 23.81 -43.26 -46.02
C GLY A 264 24.33 -43.66 -47.41
N GLY A 265 24.74 -42.69 -48.23
CA GLY A 265 25.17 -42.92 -49.62
C GLY A 265 24.04 -43.18 -50.62
N SER A 266 22.77 -42.98 -50.23
CA SER A 266 21.60 -43.09 -51.09
C SER A 266 20.87 -41.74 -51.19
N PHE A 267 20.07 -41.54 -52.23
CA PHE A 267 19.22 -40.36 -52.37
C PHE A 267 17.92 -40.63 -53.14
N LEU A 268 16.93 -39.78 -52.85
CA LEU A 268 15.71 -39.55 -53.60
C LEU A 268 15.75 -38.13 -54.12
N LYS A 269 15.45 -37.93 -55.40
CA LYS A 269 15.38 -36.62 -56.04
C LYS A 269 14.12 -36.52 -56.89
N LEU A 270 13.40 -35.42 -56.76
CA LEU A 270 12.32 -35.00 -57.66
C LEU A 270 12.72 -33.68 -58.30
N ASP A 271 12.73 -33.62 -59.63
CA ASP A 271 13.01 -32.41 -60.40
C ASP A 271 12.23 -32.46 -61.74
N PRO A 272 12.34 -31.46 -62.64
CA PRO A 272 11.60 -31.48 -63.90
C PRO A 272 11.91 -32.66 -64.84
N SER A 273 13.00 -33.40 -64.61
CA SER A 273 13.34 -34.61 -65.39
C SER A 273 12.63 -35.87 -64.89
N GLY A 274 12.05 -35.83 -63.69
CA GLY A 274 11.27 -36.93 -63.10
C GLY A 274 11.71 -37.28 -61.68
N ALA A 275 11.37 -38.50 -61.26
CA ALA A 275 11.74 -39.05 -59.96
C ALA A 275 12.95 -39.98 -60.09
N THR A 276 14.04 -39.66 -59.37
CA THR A 276 15.28 -40.45 -59.34
C THR A 276 15.48 -41.08 -57.96
N LEU A 277 15.74 -42.38 -57.92
CA LEU A 277 16.13 -43.12 -56.71
C LEU A 277 17.48 -43.80 -56.97
N SER A 278 18.46 -43.59 -56.11
CA SER A 278 19.80 -44.17 -56.25
C SER A 278 20.35 -44.62 -54.90
N GLY A 279 20.96 -45.80 -54.87
CA GLY A 279 21.60 -46.38 -53.69
C GLY A 279 22.03 -47.84 -53.93
N PRO A 280 22.80 -48.45 -53.01
CA PRO A 280 23.30 -49.83 -53.18
C PRO A 280 22.20 -50.89 -53.33
N VAL A 281 21.07 -50.71 -52.62
CA VAL A 281 19.90 -51.59 -52.67
C VAL A 281 18.64 -50.74 -52.54
N ILE A 282 17.72 -50.83 -53.52
CA ILE A 282 16.40 -50.19 -53.48
C ILE A 282 15.33 -51.28 -53.33
N ARG A 283 14.59 -51.27 -52.21
CA ARG A 283 13.49 -52.21 -51.97
C ARG A 283 12.15 -51.53 -52.27
N ILE A 284 11.41 -52.06 -53.23
CA ILE A 284 10.06 -51.61 -53.59
C ILE A 284 9.10 -52.76 -53.28
N ASN A 285 8.08 -52.50 -52.46
CA ASN A 285 7.11 -53.51 -52.01
C ASN A 285 7.73 -54.75 -51.32
N ALA A 286 8.93 -54.63 -50.75
CA ALA A 286 9.64 -55.70 -50.04
C ALA A 286 9.96 -55.27 -48.60
N GLY A 287 9.88 -56.21 -47.66
CA GLY A 287 9.81 -55.98 -46.21
C GLY A 287 10.82 -54.99 -45.59
N GLY A 288 10.37 -54.34 -44.51
CA GLY A 288 11.09 -53.37 -43.68
C GLY A 288 10.17 -52.80 -42.59
N ALA A 289 10.73 -52.10 -41.61
CA ALA A 289 9.98 -51.33 -40.61
C ALA A 289 10.27 -49.83 -40.78
N ALA A 290 9.25 -48.99 -40.66
CA ALA A 290 9.42 -47.54 -40.68
C ALA A 290 10.17 -47.07 -39.42
N GLY A 291 10.97 -46.01 -39.56
CA GLY A 291 11.49 -45.28 -38.40
C GLY A 291 10.35 -44.69 -37.56
N ARG A 292 10.56 -44.56 -36.25
CA ARG A 292 9.61 -43.92 -35.32
C ARG A 292 10.32 -42.74 -34.67
N GLY A 293 9.72 -41.55 -34.78
CA GLY A 293 10.25 -40.36 -34.10
C GLY A 293 9.95 -40.36 -32.59
N SER A 294 10.69 -39.55 -31.84
CA SER A 294 10.64 -39.57 -30.36
C SER A 294 9.35 -39.01 -29.74
N GLY A 295 8.47 -38.36 -30.51
CA GLY A 295 7.29 -37.65 -30.00
C GLY A 295 7.61 -36.27 -29.38
N LEU A 296 6.58 -35.57 -28.90
CA LEU A 296 6.69 -34.21 -28.33
C LEU A 296 6.75 -34.26 -26.79
N GLY A 297 7.74 -33.60 -26.18
CA GLY A 297 7.87 -33.41 -24.73
C GLY A 297 7.74 -31.93 -24.35
N ILE A 298 6.55 -31.34 -24.54
CA ILE A 298 6.31 -29.90 -24.31
C ILE A 298 6.19 -29.60 -22.80
N LEU A 299 6.83 -28.52 -22.35
CA LEU A 299 6.60 -27.91 -21.05
C LEU A 299 5.70 -26.67 -21.18
N THR A 300 4.76 -26.48 -20.25
CA THR A 300 3.82 -25.35 -20.25
C THR A 300 4.32 -24.18 -19.39
N PRO A 301 4.11 -22.92 -19.81
CA PRO A 301 4.44 -21.76 -18.98
C PRO A 301 3.66 -21.73 -17.66
N SER A 302 4.28 -21.16 -16.62
CA SER A 302 3.61 -20.85 -15.35
C SER A 302 2.97 -19.46 -15.39
N VAL A 303 1.86 -19.28 -14.67
CA VAL A 303 1.16 -18.00 -14.56
C VAL A 303 2.00 -17.00 -13.73
N PRO A 304 2.14 -15.73 -14.17
CA PRO A 304 2.79 -14.69 -13.36
C PRO A 304 2.07 -14.47 -12.03
N THR A 305 2.81 -14.17 -10.97
CA THR A 305 2.22 -13.66 -9.73
C THR A 305 1.72 -12.22 -9.95
N MET A 306 0.57 -11.88 -9.37
CA MET A 306 0.07 -10.50 -9.41
C MET A 306 1.08 -9.58 -8.71
N ALA A 307 1.31 -8.38 -9.26
CA ALA A 307 1.94 -7.29 -8.51
C ALA A 307 1.20 -7.15 -7.17
N ALA A 308 1.94 -6.88 -6.09
CA ALA A 308 1.34 -6.84 -4.76
C ALA A 308 0.08 -5.95 -4.82
N MET A 309 -1.07 -6.51 -4.46
CA MET A 309 -2.23 -5.70 -4.07
C MET A 309 -1.90 -5.11 -2.70
N ASP A 310 -0.83 -4.32 -2.63
CA ASP A 310 -0.65 -3.44 -1.49
C ASP A 310 -1.95 -2.66 -1.38
N ARG A 311 -2.48 -2.58 -0.15
CA ARG A 311 -3.67 -1.78 0.12
C ARG A 311 -3.31 -0.34 -0.26
N SER A 312 -3.58 0.05 -1.51
CA SER A 312 -3.70 1.45 -1.85
C SER A 312 -4.62 2.04 -0.79
N GLY A 313 -4.26 3.18 -0.20
CA GLY A 313 -5.15 3.90 0.69
C GLY A 313 -6.56 3.85 0.10
N ALA A 314 -7.53 3.41 0.91
CA ALA A 314 -8.86 3.07 0.43
C ALA A 314 -9.35 4.18 -0.51
N LEU A 315 -9.85 3.76 -1.69
CA LEU A 315 -10.50 4.67 -2.63
C LEU A 315 -11.46 5.56 -1.83
N LEU A 316 -11.47 6.86 -2.10
CA LEU A 316 -12.47 7.80 -1.58
C LEU A 316 -13.85 7.33 -2.04
N SER A 317 -14.43 6.34 -1.37
CA SER A 317 -15.87 6.25 -1.27
C SER A 317 -16.25 7.53 -0.55
N MET A 318 -17.06 8.37 -1.19
CA MET A 318 -17.84 9.32 -0.43
C MET A 318 -18.41 8.52 0.74
N LEU A 319 -18.08 8.93 1.96
CA LEU A 319 -18.79 8.51 3.16
C LEU A 319 -20.24 8.97 2.97
N THR A 320 -21.01 8.27 2.16
CA THR A 320 -22.37 7.96 2.55
C THR A 320 -22.16 7.20 3.84
N HIS A 321 -22.26 7.93 4.96
CA HIS A 321 -22.40 7.31 6.25
C HIS A 321 -23.57 6.34 6.06
N GLU A 322 -23.28 5.04 5.94
CA GLU A 322 -24.31 4.03 6.13
C GLU A 322 -24.76 4.26 7.56
N LYS A 323 -25.87 4.97 7.69
CA LYS A 323 -26.55 5.09 8.96
C LYS A 323 -27.00 3.67 9.29
N TYR A 324 -26.50 3.14 10.40
CA TYR A 324 -26.97 1.85 10.91
C TYR A 324 -28.38 2.08 11.42
N ASP A 325 -29.38 1.54 10.73
CA ASP A 325 -30.81 1.66 11.04
C ASP A 325 -31.33 0.30 11.50
N GLU A 326 -31.44 0.14 12.82
CA GLU A 326 -31.75 -1.13 13.46
C GLU A 326 -33.03 -1.03 14.30
N GLN A 327 -33.70 -2.17 14.48
CA GLN A 327 -34.90 -2.30 15.31
C GLN A 327 -34.88 -3.62 16.07
N CYS A 328 -35.01 -3.56 17.40
CA CYS A 328 -35.05 -4.75 18.24
C CYS A 328 -36.49 -5.27 18.37
N ARG A 329 -36.68 -6.59 18.25
CA ARG A 329 -37.97 -7.25 18.49
C ARG A 329 -37.91 -8.12 19.74
N PHE A 330 -38.83 -7.89 20.67
CA PHE A 330 -38.93 -8.63 21.93
C PHE A 330 -40.02 -9.70 21.82
N MET A 331 -39.63 -10.94 22.09
CA MET A 331 -40.50 -12.11 21.99
C MET A 331 -40.33 -12.99 23.22
N THR A 332 -41.41 -13.67 23.60
CA THR A 332 -41.37 -14.76 24.58
C THR A 332 -40.61 -15.97 24.02
N CYS A 333 -40.22 -16.91 24.88
CA CYS A 333 -39.62 -18.19 24.47
C CYS A 333 -40.50 -19.04 23.54
N HIS A 334 -41.79 -18.72 23.44
CA HIS A 334 -42.76 -19.35 22.52
C HIS A 334 -43.00 -18.54 21.24
N GLY A 335 -42.18 -17.52 20.96
CA GLY A 335 -42.25 -16.73 19.74
C GLY A 335 -43.39 -15.71 19.67
N LYS A 336 -44.12 -15.48 20.77
CA LYS A 336 -45.16 -14.43 20.83
C LYS A 336 -44.53 -13.06 21.13
N PRO A 337 -44.92 -11.98 20.44
CA PRO A 337 -44.41 -10.63 20.71
C PRO A 337 -44.84 -10.15 22.09
N VAL A 338 -44.00 -9.31 22.71
CA VAL A 338 -44.27 -8.70 24.02
C VAL A 338 -44.61 -7.22 23.83
N PRO A 339 -45.91 -6.83 23.83
CA PRO A 339 -46.31 -5.44 23.66
C PRO A 339 -46.20 -4.64 24.96
N ASP A 340 -46.05 -3.31 24.83
CA ASP A 340 -46.02 -2.33 25.93
C ASP A 340 -44.90 -2.58 26.98
N LEU A 341 -43.87 -3.34 26.60
CA LEU A 341 -42.68 -3.58 27.41
C LEU A 341 -41.85 -2.31 27.50
N THR A 342 -41.56 -1.84 28.71
CA THR A 342 -40.70 -0.68 28.92
C THR A 342 -39.24 -1.11 28.94
N ALA A 343 -38.41 -0.48 28.10
CA ALA A 343 -36.99 -0.76 28.02
C ALA A 343 -36.17 0.52 27.79
N ALA A 344 -34.89 0.46 28.13
CA ALA A 344 -33.90 1.47 27.86
C ALA A 344 -32.78 0.91 26.98
N LEU A 345 -32.42 1.65 25.95
CA LEU A 345 -31.24 1.42 25.13
C LEU A 345 -30.12 2.36 25.57
N LEU A 346 -28.96 1.81 25.88
CA LEU A 346 -27.73 2.56 26.09
C LEU A 346 -26.95 2.58 24.78
N ILE A 347 -26.91 3.75 24.15
CA ILE A 347 -26.13 4.02 22.95
C ILE A 347 -24.82 4.67 23.40
N PRO A 348 -23.64 4.06 23.13
CA PRO A 348 -22.35 4.67 23.44
C PRO A 348 -22.26 6.13 22.97
N GLY A 349 -21.80 7.03 23.86
CA GLY A 349 -21.64 8.45 23.53
C GLY A 349 -22.89 9.33 23.66
N GLN A 350 -24.09 8.77 23.88
CA GLN A 350 -25.25 9.57 24.29
C GLN A 350 -25.27 9.81 25.79
N SER A 351 -25.61 11.04 26.20
CA SER A 351 -25.63 11.44 27.62
C SER A 351 -26.85 10.94 28.40
N ALA A 352 -27.87 10.38 27.71
CA ALA A 352 -29.06 9.83 28.32
C ALA A 352 -29.54 8.57 27.58
N PRO A 353 -30.03 7.54 28.31
CA PRO A 353 -30.57 6.33 27.69
C PRO A 353 -31.86 6.63 26.94
N LEU A 354 -32.05 6.00 25.79
CA LEU A 354 -33.29 6.07 25.02
C LEU A 354 -34.32 5.13 25.64
N LYS A 355 -35.31 5.70 26.34
CA LYS A 355 -36.42 4.94 26.91
C LYS A 355 -37.56 4.83 25.90
N PHE A 356 -38.09 3.63 25.73
CA PHE A 356 -39.21 3.37 24.83
C PHE A 356 -40.14 2.30 25.39
N ARG A 357 -41.33 2.18 24.79
CA ARG A 357 -42.22 1.03 24.95
C ARG A 357 -42.37 0.30 23.63
N THR A 358 -42.43 -1.03 23.68
CA THR A 358 -42.63 -1.84 22.48
C THR A 358 -44.03 -1.66 21.92
N ASP A 359 -44.16 -1.72 20.59
CA ASP A 359 -45.46 -1.72 19.92
C ASP A 359 -46.19 -3.08 20.06
N ASN A 360 -47.39 -3.18 19.45
CA ASN A 360 -48.21 -4.39 19.49
C ASN A 360 -47.52 -5.64 18.91
N ASP A 361 -46.51 -5.44 18.05
CA ASP A 361 -45.74 -6.50 17.39
C ASP A 361 -44.40 -6.77 18.09
N GLY A 362 -44.16 -6.11 19.22
CA GLY A 362 -43.00 -6.28 20.09
C GLY A 362 -41.76 -5.51 19.64
N PHE A 363 -41.87 -4.53 18.74
CA PHE A 363 -40.72 -3.80 18.23
C PHE A 363 -40.40 -2.55 19.04
N SER A 364 -39.10 -2.23 19.14
CA SER A 364 -38.61 -0.94 19.64
C SER A 364 -38.85 0.18 18.62
N SER A 365 -38.66 1.44 19.05
CA SER A 365 -38.41 2.53 18.09
C SER A 365 -37.16 2.23 17.24
N ARG A 366 -37.13 2.71 15.99
CA ARG A 366 -35.93 2.62 15.14
C ARG A 366 -34.77 3.38 15.75
N ILE A 367 -33.58 2.78 15.66
CA ILE A 367 -32.33 3.31 16.21
C ILE A 367 -31.43 3.62 15.03
N ILE A 368 -30.97 4.86 14.94
CA ILE A 368 -30.15 5.32 13.83
C ILE A 368 -28.84 5.85 14.40
N THR A 369 -27.72 5.17 14.10
CA THR A 369 -26.38 5.59 14.53
C THR A 369 -25.46 5.87 13.33
N GLU A 370 -24.47 6.73 13.53
CA GLU A 370 -23.47 7.08 12.50
C GLU A 370 -22.24 6.16 12.52
N GLN A 371 -22.12 5.31 13.56
CA GLN A 371 -21.03 4.36 13.76
C GLN A 371 -21.59 3.00 14.20
N ALA A 372 -20.88 1.91 13.88
CA ALA A 372 -21.22 0.58 14.36
C ALA A 372 -20.92 0.49 15.86
N GLU A 373 -21.96 0.32 16.66
CA GLU A 373 -21.87 0.30 18.12
C GLU A 373 -22.57 -0.93 18.69
N THR A 374 -22.06 -1.47 19.79
CA THR A 374 -22.76 -2.50 20.56
C THR A 374 -23.75 -1.82 21.49
N LEU A 375 -25.04 -2.09 21.29
CA LEU A 375 -26.12 -1.54 22.10
C LEU A 375 -26.41 -2.45 23.30
N GLU A 376 -26.50 -1.87 24.49
CA GLU A 376 -27.00 -2.58 25.66
C GLU A 376 -28.49 -2.29 25.85
N VAL A 377 -29.28 -3.35 25.95
CA VAL A 377 -30.74 -3.29 26.16
C VAL A 377 -31.04 -3.66 27.60
N HIS A 378 -31.64 -2.74 28.34
CA HIS A 378 -32.11 -2.98 29.69
C HIS A 378 -33.63 -2.98 29.73
N LEU A 379 -34.22 -4.06 30.22
CA LEU A 379 -35.65 -4.11 30.53
C LEU A 379 -35.89 -3.32 31.81
N LEU A 380 -36.87 -2.42 31.77
CA LEU A 380 -37.26 -1.60 32.91
C LEU A 380 -38.57 -2.13 33.48
N TRP A 381 -38.56 -2.46 34.76
CA TRP A 381 -39.76 -2.82 35.51
C TRP A 381 -39.93 -1.80 36.63
N ASP A 382 -41.12 -1.22 36.74
CA ASP A 382 -41.45 -0.29 37.83
C ASP A 382 -41.65 -1.03 39.15
N GLU A 383 -42.22 -2.25 39.10
CA GLU A 383 -42.27 -3.23 40.19
C GLU A 383 -42.17 -4.64 39.60
N LEU A 384 -41.29 -5.49 40.15
CA LEU A 384 -41.22 -6.90 39.79
C LEU A 384 -42.33 -7.65 40.56
N GLU A 385 -43.53 -7.70 39.99
CA GLU A 385 -44.58 -8.58 40.52
C GLU A 385 -44.17 -10.05 40.24
N ILE A 386 -43.62 -10.70 41.25
CA ILE A 386 -43.43 -12.15 41.26
C ILE A 386 -44.80 -12.76 41.59
N PRO A 387 -45.45 -13.49 40.66
CA PRO A 387 -46.73 -14.12 40.95
C PRO A 387 -46.59 -15.12 42.12
N ASP A 388 -47.55 -15.14 43.04
CA ASP A 388 -47.57 -16.11 44.14
C ASP A 388 -47.41 -17.55 43.60
N GLY A 389 -46.27 -18.16 43.91
CA GLY A 389 -45.90 -19.51 43.45
C GLY A 389 -44.78 -19.61 42.40
N ALA A 390 -44.14 -18.50 42.00
CA ALA A 390 -43.02 -18.53 41.05
C ALA A 390 -41.76 -19.29 41.56
N ASP A 391 -41.61 -19.42 42.88
CA ASP A 391 -40.51 -20.16 43.51
C ASP A 391 -40.82 -21.66 43.76
N ASP A 392 -41.99 -22.15 43.32
CA ASP A 392 -42.34 -23.56 43.46
C ASP A 392 -41.67 -24.40 42.35
N TYR A 393 -40.40 -24.78 42.61
CA TYR A 393 -39.58 -25.66 41.77
C TYR A 393 -40.29 -26.95 41.31
N LEU A 394 -41.32 -27.40 42.05
CA LEU A 394 -42.05 -28.62 41.74
C LEU A 394 -43.23 -28.42 40.78
N LYS A 395 -43.78 -27.20 40.64
CA LYS A 395 -44.87 -26.90 39.68
C LYS A 395 -44.39 -26.58 38.27
N SER A 396 -43.18 -26.08 38.07
CA SER A 396 -42.68 -25.71 36.73
C SER A 396 -42.35 -26.89 35.82
N ARG A 397 -42.25 -28.11 36.37
CA ARG A 397 -41.94 -29.34 35.61
C ARG A 397 -43.14 -30.22 35.27
N ASN A 398 -44.30 -29.99 35.87
CA ASN A 398 -45.48 -30.82 35.65
C ASN A 398 -46.68 -29.94 35.29
N HIS A 399 -46.81 -29.63 34.01
CA HIS A 399 -48.13 -29.52 33.37
C HIS A 399 -48.00 -29.89 31.89
N ASP A 400 -48.71 -30.97 31.55
CA ASP A 400 -49.09 -31.40 30.20
C ASP A 400 -49.88 -30.33 29.43
#